data_AF-A0A4Q9KQS8-F1
#
_entry.id   AF-A0A4Q9KQS8-F1
#
_cell.length_a   1.000
_cell.length_b   1.000
_cell.length_c   1.000
_cell.angle_alpha   90.00
_cell.angle_beta   90.00
_cell.angle_gamma   90.00
#
_symmetry.space_group_name_H-M   'P 1'
#
loop_
_entity.id
_entity.type
_entity.pdbx_description
1 polymer ?
#
loop_
_entity_poly.entity_id
_entity_poly.type
_entity_poly.pdbx_seq_one_letter_code
_entity_poly.pdbx_strand_id
1 'polypeptide(L)'
;CYSFISLTLKDIQYKTYQKSLSSKIKVGVPLPENGTCIHYRKSFRWFRFPCCNKLFPCDICHDKETDHCNEMANKMVCGFCSKEQSVKNNCECGMTMKKSTAHWEGGKGTRNKVVMSKKDNKKYKK
;
A
#
# COMPACT_ATOMS: atom_id res chain seq x y z
N CYS A 1 -9.35 -3.74 36.68
CA CYS A 1 -8.44 -4.62 35.92
C CYS A 1 -8.09 -3.95 34.60
N TYR A 2 -6.81 -3.65 34.46
CA TYR A 2 -6.24 -2.68 33.53
C TYR A 2 -5.62 -3.44 32.36
N SER A 3 -6.17 -3.34 31.15
CA SER A 3 -5.52 -3.96 29.98
C SER A 3 -6.14 -3.59 28.62
N PHE A 4 -6.38 -2.32 28.28
CA PHE A 4 -6.71 -1.98 26.88
C PHE A 4 -6.40 -0.54 26.48
N ILE A 5 -5.21 -0.02 26.81
CA ILE A 5 -4.74 1.24 26.22
C ILE A 5 -3.29 1.07 25.77
N SER A 6 -3.13 0.46 24.60
CA SER A 6 -1.90 0.48 23.82
C SER A 6 -2.24 1.05 22.43
N LEU A 7 -2.90 2.21 22.40
CA LEU A 7 -2.94 3.01 21.18
C LEU A 7 -1.59 3.72 21.08
N THR A 8 -0.78 3.26 20.14
CA THR A 8 0.58 3.76 19.97
C THR A 8 0.52 5.18 19.40
N LEU A 9 1.42 6.07 19.84
CA LEU A 9 1.52 7.46 19.36
C LEU A 9 1.61 7.57 17.82
N LYS A 10 2.00 6.49 17.15
CA LYS A 10 2.07 6.34 15.69
C LYS A 10 0.69 6.34 15.01
N ASP A 11 -0.32 5.74 15.65
CA ASP A 11 -1.69 5.69 15.12
C ASP A 11 -2.37 7.07 15.19
N ILE A 12 -2.00 7.88 16.19
CA ILE A 12 -2.47 9.27 16.36
C ILE A 12 -1.79 10.21 15.35
N GLN A 13 -0.50 10.01 15.08
CA GLN A 13 0.23 10.73 14.01
C GLN A 13 -0.32 10.41 12.62
N TYR A 14 -0.69 9.16 12.35
CA TYR A 14 -1.27 8.74 11.08
C TYR A 14 -2.65 9.38 10.83
N LYS A 15 -3.53 9.39 11.83
CA LYS A 15 -4.87 10.04 11.77
C LYS A 15 -4.81 11.56 11.60
N THR A 16 -3.89 12.23 12.29
CA THR A 16 -3.70 13.69 12.17
C THR A 16 -3.11 14.08 10.80
N TYR A 17 -2.27 13.21 10.23
CA TYR A 17 -1.71 13.39 8.90
C TYR A 17 -2.76 13.27 7.78
N GLN A 18 -3.62 12.24 7.80
CA GLN A 18 -4.65 12.00 6.78
C GLN A 18 -5.66 13.15 6.65
N LYS A 19 -6.02 13.80 7.77
CA LYS A 19 -6.91 14.96 7.78
C LYS A 19 -6.28 16.21 7.14
N SER A 20 -4.95 16.31 7.14
CA SER A 20 -4.21 17.45 6.56
C SER A 20 -3.79 17.24 5.10
N LEU A 21 -3.68 15.98 4.63
CA LEU A 21 -3.05 15.68 3.34
C LEU A 21 -3.95 15.88 2.13
N SER A 22 -5.28 15.78 2.25
CA SER A 22 -6.18 15.98 1.11
C SER A 22 -6.00 17.36 0.43
N SER A 23 -5.42 18.34 1.13
CA SER A 23 -5.17 19.70 0.65
C SER A 23 -3.71 20.03 0.30
N LYS A 24 -2.74 19.12 0.49
CA LYS A 24 -1.29 19.43 0.26
C LYS A 24 -0.46 18.30 -0.35
N ILE A 25 -1.02 17.52 -1.28
CA ILE A 25 -0.19 16.63 -2.12
C ILE A 25 0.47 17.47 -3.22
N LYS A 26 1.80 17.59 -3.20
CA LYS A 26 2.58 18.26 -4.25
C LYS A 26 3.23 17.22 -5.15
N VAL A 27 2.92 17.28 -6.44
CA VAL A 27 3.58 16.44 -7.44
C VAL A 27 5.09 16.68 -7.41
N GLY A 28 5.86 15.60 -7.47
CA GLY A 28 7.32 15.60 -7.36
C GLY A 28 7.86 15.35 -5.94
N VAL A 29 7.02 15.42 -4.90
CA VAL A 29 7.41 15.16 -3.51
C VAL A 29 6.89 13.79 -3.08
N PRO A 30 7.66 12.97 -2.34
CA PRO A 30 7.15 11.70 -1.82
C PRO A 30 6.04 11.91 -0.78
N LEU A 31 5.10 10.98 -0.75
CA LEU A 31 4.16 10.85 0.37
C LEU A 31 4.92 10.37 1.61
N PRO A 32 4.42 10.61 2.83
CA PRO A 32 5.03 10.09 4.04
C PRO A 32 5.08 8.59 4.04
N GLU A 33 6.20 8.09 4.56
CA GLU A 33 6.56 6.68 4.48
C GLU A 33 6.45 6.11 3.05
N ASN A 34 6.60 6.97 2.02
CA ASN A 34 6.38 6.63 0.61
C ASN A 34 4.99 6.03 0.33
N GLY A 35 3.98 6.45 1.10
CA GLY A 35 2.60 6.02 0.95
C GLY A 35 2.29 4.63 1.52
N THR A 36 3.16 4.06 2.35
CA THR A 36 2.87 2.79 3.03
C THR A 36 1.90 2.96 4.19
N CYS A 37 1.26 1.87 4.59
CA CYS A 37 0.50 1.79 5.84
C CYS A 37 0.84 0.51 6.61
N ILE A 38 0.31 0.40 7.83
CA ILE A 38 0.50 -0.77 8.69
C ILE A 38 -0.04 -2.06 8.06
N HIS A 39 -1.10 -1.97 7.25
CA HIS A 39 -1.73 -3.12 6.60
C HIS A 39 -0.88 -3.60 5.41
N TYR A 40 -0.43 -2.67 4.57
CA TYR A 40 0.31 -2.96 3.34
C TYR A 40 1.67 -2.27 3.31
N ARG A 41 2.60 -2.76 4.13
CA ARG A 41 3.98 -2.24 4.24
C ARG A 41 4.81 -2.30 2.93
N LYS A 42 4.38 -3.10 1.96
CA LYS A 42 5.04 -3.27 0.64
C LYS A 42 4.29 -2.55 -0.49
N SER A 43 3.28 -1.76 -0.16
CA SER A 43 2.49 -0.97 -1.08
C SER A 43 2.89 0.49 -0.95
N PHE A 44 3.39 1.07 -2.04
CA PHE A 44 3.83 2.48 -2.08
C PHE A 44 2.83 3.36 -2.82
N ARG A 45 1.53 3.06 -2.70
CA ARG A 45 0.45 3.72 -3.44
C ARG A 45 -0.70 4.08 -2.53
N TRP A 46 -1.28 5.24 -2.78
CA TRP A 46 -2.58 5.62 -2.24
C TRP A 46 -3.62 5.47 -3.35
N PHE A 47 -4.84 5.09 -3.00
CA PHE A 47 -5.94 4.92 -3.93
C PHE A 47 -6.93 6.06 -3.78
N ARG A 48 -7.43 6.54 -4.92
CA ARG A 48 -8.61 7.40 -4.94
C ARG A 48 -9.83 6.52 -5.12
N PHE A 49 -10.59 6.37 -4.04
CA PHE A 49 -11.79 5.54 -4.03
C PHE A 49 -12.94 6.29 -4.70
N PRO A 50 -13.64 5.72 -5.70
CA PRO A 50 -14.68 6.43 -6.43
C PRO A 50 -15.93 6.72 -5.58
N CYS A 51 -16.23 5.89 -4.58
CA CYS A 51 -17.36 6.05 -3.66
C CYS A 51 -17.36 7.41 -2.94
N CYS A 52 -16.18 7.97 -2.60
CA CYS A 52 -16.08 9.22 -1.86
C CYS A 52 -15.01 10.19 -2.39
N ASN A 53 -14.30 9.82 -3.46
CA ASN A 53 -13.17 10.55 -4.07
C ASN A 53 -12.02 10.91 -3.11
N LYS A 54 -11.95 10.27 -1.94
CA LYS A 54 -10.88 10.45 -0.96
C LYS A 54 -9.69 9.52 -1.26
N LEU A 55 -8.53 9.91 -0.74
CA LEU A 55 -7.29 9.16 -0.88
C LEU A 55 -6.97 8.37 0.39
N PHE A 56 -6.73 7.06 0.25
CA PHE A 56 -6.27 6.21 1.34
C PHE A 56 -5.18 5.24 0.87
N PRO A 57 -4.22 4.83 1.72
CA PRO A 57 -3.18 3.86 1.34
C PRO A 57 -3.73 2.46 1.03
N CYS A 58 -4.87 2.09 1.60
CA CYS A 58 -5.54 0.82 1.35
C CYS A 58 -7.05 0.89 1.64
N ASP A 59 -7.75 -0.14 1.19
CA ASP A 59 -9.14 -0.48 1.46
C ASP A 59 -9.43 -0.59 2.97
N ILE A 60 -8.56 -1.27 3.73
CA ILE A 60 -8.74 -1.41 5.19
C ILE A 60 -8.65 -0.05 5.90
N CYS A 61 -7.80 0.85 5.42
CA CYS A 61 -7.73 2.22 5.94
C CYS A 61 -8.98 3.03 5.58
N HIS A 62 -9.51 2.85 4.36
CA HIS A 62 -10.76 3.47 3.95
C HIS A 62 -11.90 3.05 4.88
N ASP A 63 -12.18 1.75 4.99
CA ASP A 63 -13.34 1.22 5.73
C ASP A 63 -13.30 1.54 7.24
N LYS A 64 -12.12 1.82 7.80
CA LYS A 64 -11.96 2.25 9.20
C LYS A 64 -12.29 3.73 9.44
N GLU A 65 -12.17 4.57 8.41
CA GLU A 65 -12.36 6.02 8.51
C GLU A 65 -13.66 6.50 7.87
N THR A 66 -14.33 5.65 7.11
CA THR A 66 -15.58 5.98 6.44
C THR A 66 -16.71 5.04 6.85
N ASP A 67 -17.92 5.58 6.93
CA ASP A 67 -19.12 4.81 7.29
C ASP A 67 -19.71 3.98 6.13
N HIS A 68 -18.89 3.65 5.12
CA HIS A 68 -19.29 2.84 3.96
C HIS A 68 -18.16 1.94 3.48
N CYS A 69 -18.52 0.87 2.77
CA CYS A 69 -17.57 -0.04 2.15
C CYS A 69 -16.88 0.63 0.95
N ASN A 70 -15.60 0.33 0.77
CA ASN A 70 -14.88 0.76 -0.41
C ASN A 70 -15.46 0.18 -1.71
N GLU A 71 -15.37 0.98 -2.78
CA GLU A 71 -15.50 0.53 -4.15
C GLU A 71 -14.12 0.36 -4.80
N MET A 72 -14.01 -0.50 -5.82
CA MET A 72 -12.75 -0.73 -6.52
C MET A 72 -12.18 0.57 -7.10
N ALA A 73 -10.97 0.94 -6.66
CA ALA A 73 -10.32 2.16 -7.12
C ALA A 73 -9.70 1.98 -8.51
N ASN A 74 -10.00 2.91 -9.43
CA ASN A 74 -9.41 2.97 -10.78
C ASN A 74 -8.22 3.94 -10.88
N LYS A 75 -8.06 4.81 -9.88
CA LYS A 75 -6.99 5.82 -9.81
C LYS A 75 -6.15 5.63 -8.56
N MET A 76 -4.86 5.87 -8.67
CA MET A 76 -3.92 5.84 -7.57
C MET A 76 -2.94 7.02 -7.62
N VAL A 77 -2.40 7.38 -6.47
CA VAL A 77 -1.34 8.37 -6.30
C VAL A 77 -0.05 7.66 -5.93
N CYS A 78 1.03 8.05 -6.61
CA CYS A 78 2.34 7.47 -6.38
C CYS A 78 2.94 7.92 -5.05
N GLY A 79 3.36 6.98 -4.21
CA GLY A 79 4.01 7.29 -2.94
C GLY A 79 5.38 7.95 -3.06
N PHE A 80 6.07 7.84 -4.20
CA PHE A 80 7.40 8.43 -4.40
C PHE A 80 7.39 9.80 -5.04
N CYS A 81 6.45 10.06 -5.95
CA CYS A 81 6.39 11.32 -6.70
C CYS A 81 5.05 12.02 -6.59
N SER A 82 4.11 11.52 -5.80
CA SER A 82 2.78 12.09 -5.58
C SER A 82 1.95 12.33 -6.86
N LYS A 83 2.31 11.67 -7.97
CA LYS A 83 1.58 11.76 -9.24
C LYS A 83 0.35 10.87 -9.22
N GLU A 84 -0.80 11.43 -9.59
CA GLU A 84 -2.04 10.66 -9.80
C GLU A 84 -2.02 10.00 -11.18
N GLN A 85 -2.41 8.73 -11.25
CA GLN A 85 -2.39 7.90 -12.45
C GLN A 85 -3.39 6.74 -12.33
N SER A 86 -3.61 5.99 -13.42
CA SER A 86 -4.36 4.73 -13.36
C SER A 86 -3.64 3.70 -12.47
N VAL A 87 -4.39 2.72 -11.96
CA VAL A 87 -3.81 1.64 -11.14
C VAL A 87 -2.90 0.77 -12.01
N LYS A 88 -1.59 0.84 -11.75
CA LYS A 88 -0.56 0.05 -12.42
C LYS A 88 0.60 -0.24 -11.45
N ASN A 89 1.44 -1.23 -11.76
CA ASN A 89 2.56 -1.57 -10.88
C ASN A 89 3.73 -0.58 -10.96
N ASN A 90 3.91 0.10 -12.09
CA ASN A 90 5.02 1.00 -12.32
C ASN A 90 4.53 2.43 -12.50
N CYS A 91 5.19 3.38 -11.85
CA CYS A 91 5.00 4.80 -12.08
C CYS A 91 5.89 5.28 -13.23
N GLU A 92 5.48 6.36 -13.89
CA GLU A 92 6.32 7.04 -14.90
C GLU A 92 7.61 7.63 -14.32
N CYS A 93 7.68 7.83 -12.99
CA CYS A 93 8.92 8.20 -12.32
C CYS A 93 9.92 7.02 -12.18
N GLY A 94 9.65 5.86 -12.78
CA GLY A 94 10.52 4.69 -12.79
C GLY A 94 10.39 3.77 -11.57
N MET A 95 9.58 4.14 -10.57
CA MET A 95 9.43 3.34 -9.35
C MET A 95 8.33 2.28 -9.46
N THR A 96 8.60 1.11 -8.89
CA THR A 96 7.62 0.02 -8.75
C THR A 96 6.86 0.12 -7.43
N MET A 97 5.54 0.19 -7.53
CA MET A 97 4.60 0.50 -6.45
C MET A 97 4.22 -0.71 -5.60
N LYS A 98 4.46 -1.91 -6.13
CA LYS A 98 4.25 -3.18 -5.46
C LYS A 98 5.50 -4.05 -5.64
N LYS A 99 6.20 -4.33 -4.55
CA LYS A 99 7.32 -5.27 -4.58
C LYS A 99 6.78 -6.71 -4.52
N SER A 100 6.87 -7.42 -5.65
CA SER A 100 6.61 -8.87 -5.68
C SER A 100 7.84 -9.64 -5.16
N THR A 101 7.60 -10.71 -4.40
CA THR A 101 8.66 -11.64 -4.02
C THR A 101 8.89 -12.63 -5.16
N ALA A 102 10.13 -12.69 -5.67
CA ALA A 102 10.46 -13.47 -6.87
C ALA A 102 10.08 -14.96 -6.78
N HIS A 103 10.20 -15.57 -5.61
CA HIS A 103 10.09 -17.03 -5.46
C HIS A 103 8.66 -17.57 -5.41
N TRP A 104 7.65 -16.70 -5.43
CA TRP A 104 6.24 -17.07 -5.32
C TRP A 104 5.52 -16.75 -6.62
N GLU A 105 4.63 -17.64 -7.06
CA GLU A 105 3.87 -17.52 -8.31
C GLU A 105 2.81 -16.42 -8.24
N GLY A 106 3.25 -15.15 -8.24
CA GLY A 106 2.35 -13.99 -8.27
C GLY A 106 1.39 -13.90 -7.08
N GLY A 107 1.69 -14.57 -5.97
CA GLY A 107 0.85 -14.56 -4.76
C GLY A 107 -0.13 -15.73 -4.64
N LYS A 108 -0.10 -16.73 -5.52
CA LYS A 108 -0.96 -17.94 -5.44
C LYS A 108 -0.59 -18.93 -4.32
N GLY A 109 0.36 -18.58 -3.45
CA GLY A 109 0.77 -19.45 -2.34
C GLY A 109 1.67 -20.65 -2.74
N THR A 110 2.01 -20.80 -4.02
CA THR A 110 2.94 -21.83 -4.51
C THR A 110 4.29 -21.21 -4.86
N ARG A 111 5.39 -21.87 -4.48
CA ARG A 111 6.74 -21.41 -4.84
C ARG A 111 7.02 -21.72 -6.31
N ASN A 112 7.44 -20.71 -7.07
CA ASN A 112 7.82 -20.89 -8.46
C ASN A 112 9.22 -21.54 -8.53
N LYS A 113 9.28 -22.83 -8.86
CA LYS A 113 10.53 -23.60 -8.94
C LYS A 113 11.51 -23.06 -10.00
N VAL A 114 11.02 -22.37 -11.04
CA VAL A 114 11.87 -21.82 -12.13
C VAL A 114 12.82 -20.76 -11.59
N VAL A 115 12.29 -19.84 -10.79
CA VAL A 115 13.00 -18.68 -10.21
C VAL A 115 13.62 -18.97 -8.85
N MET A 116 13.41 -20.15 -8.27
CA MET A 116 14.12 -20.60 -7.07
C MET A 116 15.61 -20.83 -7.38
N SER A 117 16.47 -20.44 -6.43
CA SER A 117 17.91 -20.71 -6.52
C SER A 117 18.18 -22.21 -6.66
N LYS A 118 19.17 -22.57 -7.48
CA LYS A 118 19.62 -23.97 -7.62
C LYS A 118 20.16 -24.55 -6.31
N LYS A 119 20.63 -23.69 -5.39
CA LYS A 119 21.14 -24.08 -4.06
C LYS A 119 20.05 -24.23 -3.00
N ASP A 120 18.80 -23.89 -3.32
CA ASP A 120 17.70 -23.98 -2.37
C ASP A 120 17.23 -25.44 -2.24
N ASN A 121 17.39 -26.00 -1.03
CA ASN A 121 17.04 -27.39 -0.74
C ASN A 121 15.54 -27.70 -0.88
N LYS A 122 14.65 -26.70 -0.93
CA LYS A 122 13.21 -26.87 -1.15
C LYS A 122 12.83 -26.93 -2.63
N LYS A 123 13.75 -26.60 -3.55
CA LYS A 123 13.46 -26.56 -5.01
C LYS A 123 13.08 -27.94 -5.56
N TYR A 124 13.78 -28.98 -5.11
CA TYR A 124 13.66 -30.35 -5.64
C TYR A 124 12.88 -31.29 -4.71
N LYS A 125 12.47 -30.83 -3.52
CA LYS A 125 11.58 -31.59 -2.64
C LYS A 125 10.18 -31.66 -3.26
N LYS A 126 9.61 -32.87 -3.26
CA LYS A 126 8.24 -33.14 -3.71
C LYS A 126 7.27 -32.89 -2.57
#